data_AF-A0A6L6R860-F1
#
_entry.id   AF-A0A6L6R860-F1
#
_cell.length_a   1.000
_cell.length_b   1.000
_cell.length_c   1.000
_cell.angle_alpha   90.00
_cell.angle_beta   90.00
_cell.angle_gamma   90.00
#
_symmetry.space_group_name_H-M   'P 1'
#
loop_
_entity.id
_entity.type
_entity.pdbx_description
1 polymer ?
#
loop_
_entity_poly.entity_id
_entity_poly.type
_entity_poly.pdbx_seq_one_letter_code
_entity_poly.pdbx_strand_id
1 'polypeptide(L)'
;MDEQALLKLWNEKRMQIILAQVAPALVLIAVFVLAAQGTFANASDASRYLAIAVAASTGLLAVVSQFAVIREAEALLHDLDRVENASALTKKIASSRSFLSLTAAGVIGLSLVIFALVVWSVLG
;
A
#
# COMPACT_ATOMS: atom_id res chain seq x y z
N MET A 1 19.94 9.06 -17.62
CA MET A 1 19.29 7.80 -18.04
C MET A 1 18.45 8.09 -19.28
N ASP A 2 18.26 7.12 -20.17
CA ASP A 2 17.33 7.26 -21.30
C ASP A 2 15.87 7.15 -20.83
N GLU A 3 14.95 7.74 -21.59
CA GLU A 3 13.50 7.73 -21.34
C GLU A 3 12.95 6.31 -21.11
N GLN A 4 13.35 5.33 -21.93
CA GLN A 4 12.86 3.95 -21.82
C GLN A 4 13.26 3.32 -20.48
N ALA A 5 14.50 3.54 -20.04
CA ALA A 5 14.97 3.07 -18.74
C ALA A 5 14.15 3.67 -17.58
N LEU A 6 13.83 4.96 -17.64
CA LEU A 6 13.01 5.63 -16.61
C LEU A 6 11.56 5.11 -16.61
N LEU A 7 10.97 4.88 -17.78
CA LEU A 7 9.63 4.30 -17.91
C LEU A 7 9.57 2.85 -17.41
N LYS A 8 10.62 2.06 -17.64
CA LYS A 8 10.74 0.71 -17.07
C LYS A 8 10.80 0.76 -15.55
N LEU A 9 11.63 1.64 -15.00
CA LEU A 9 11.72 1.84 -13.55
C LEU A 9 10.37 2.27 -12.95
N TRP A 10 9.63 3.14 -13.63
CA TRP A 10 8.28 3.54 -13.20
C TRP A 10 7.32 2.34 -13.11
N ASN A 11 7.33 1.46 -14.11
CA ASN A 11 6.52 0.25 -14.10
C ASN A 11 6.93 -0.72 -12.97
N GLU A 12 8.23 -0.86 -12.71
CA GLU A 12 8.74 -1.66 -11.60
C GLU A 12 8.27 -1.11 -10.24
N LYS A 13 8.31 0.21 -10.02
CA LYS A 13 7.79 0.84 -8.80
C LYS A 13 6.29 0.61 -8.62
N ARG A 14 5.49 0.74 -9.68
CA ARG A 14 4.06 0.41 -9.64
C ARG A 14 3.81 -1.05 -9.28
N MET A 15 4.61 -1.96 -9.84
CA MET A 15 4.53 -3.39 -9.50
C MET A 15 4.87 -3.64 -8.02
N GLN A 16 5.90 -2.99 -7.48
CA GLN A 16 6.27 -3.11 -6.06
C GLN A 16 5.13 -2.69 -5.14
N ILE A 17 4.41 -1.61 -5.45
CA ILE A 17 3.23 -1.17 -4.67
C ILE A 17 2.13 -2.23 -4.68
N ILE A 18 1.87 -2.86 -5.83
CA ILE A 18 0.86 -3.92 -5.99
C ILE A 18 1.25 -5.14 -5.16
N LEU A 19 2.50 -5.58 -5.28
CA LEU A 19 3.01 -6.76 -4.55
C LEU A 19 3.01 -6.54 -3.03
N ALA A 20 3.30 -5.32 -2.58
CA ALA A 20 3.26 -4.98 -1.14
C ALA A 20 1.86 -5.15 -0.52
N GLN A 21 0.79 -5.15 -1.33
CA GLN A 21 -0.59 -5.33 -0.84
C GLN A 21 -1.04 -6.80 -0.75
N VAL A 22 -0.31 -7.73 -1.36
CA VAL A 22 -0.71 -9.15 -1.38
C VAL A 22 -0.75 -9.72 0.04
N ALA A 23 0.31 -9.54 0.84
CA ALA A 23 0.37 -10.08 2.20
C ALA A 23 -0.73 -9.50 3.12
N PRO A 24 -0.92 -8.17 3.22
CA PRO A 24 -2.03 -7.60 3.98
C PRO A 24 -3.40 -8.08 3.50
N ALA A 25 -3.62 -8.17 2.19
CA ALA A 25 -4.91 -8.62 1.65
C ALA A 25 -5.24 -10.05 2.10
N LEU A 26 -4.26 -10.95 2.09
CA LEU A 26 -4.44 -12.32 2.58
C LEU A 26 -4.79 -12.36 4.07
N VAL A 27 -4.12 -11.55 4.89
CA VAL A 27 -4.42 -11.45 6.33
C VAL A 27 -5.84 -10.89 6.55
N LEU A 28 -6.23 -9.85 5.82
CA LEU A 28 -7.56 -9.26 5.92
C LEU A 28 -8.66 -10.24 5.49
N ILE A 29 -8.43 -11.02 4.43
CA ILE A 29 -9.36 -12.09 4.02
C ILE A 29 -9.53 -13.12 5.14
N ALA A 30 -8.43 -13.57 5.75
CA ALA A 30 -8.49 -14.53 6.85
C ALA A 30 -9.25 -13.98 8.06
N VAL A 31 -8.97 -12.74 8.48
CA VAL A 31 -9.69 -12.07 9.57
C VAL A 31 -11.18 -11.94 9.25
N PHE A 32 -11.52 -11.53 8.03
CA PHE A 32 -12.91 -11.39 7.58
C PHE A 32 -13.67 -12.72 7.68
N VAL A 33 -13.10 -13.81 7.15
CA VAL A 33 -13.76 -15.12 7.18
C VAL A 33 -13.94 -15.62 8.61
N LEU A 34 -12.91 -15.51 9.46
CA LEU A 34 -12.99 -15.95 10.86
C LEU A 34 -13.97 -15.11 11.69
N ALA A 35 -14.06 -13.81 11.43
CA ALA A 35 -15.05 -12.93 12.05
C ALA A 35 -16.47 -13.28 11.59
N ALA A 36 -16.69 -13.50 10.29
CA ALA A 36 -17.98 -13.91 9.74
C ALA A 36 -18.48 -15.26 10.29
N GLN A 37 -17.54 -16.17 10.61
CA GLN A 37 -17.83 -17.45 11.26
C GLN A 37 -18.06 -17.35 12.77
N GLY A 38 -17.86 -16.16 13.37
CA GLY A 38 -17.96 -15.95 14.82
C GLY A 38 -16.85 -16.62 15.62
N THR A 39 -15.74 -17.04 14.99
CA THR A 39 -14.66 -17.77 15.65
C THR A 39 -14.03 -16.97 16.80
N PHE A 40 -13.93 -15.64 16.65
CA PHE A 40 -13.36 -14.78 17.67
C PHE A 40 -14.19 -14.73 18.96
N ALA A 41 -15.52 -14.87 18.88
CA ALA A 41 -16.40 -14.80 20.06
C ALA A 41 -16.09 -15.89 21.11
N ASN A 42 -15.58 -17.05 20.68
CA ASN A 42 -15.21 -18.16 21.55
C ASN A 42 -13.69 -18.27 21.77
N ALA A 43 -12.90 -17.40 21.13
CA ALA A 43 -11.44 -17.42 21.26
C ALA A 43 -10.98 -16.72 22.55
N SER A 44 -9.84 -17.18 23.08
CA SER A 44 -9.18 -16.54 24.23
C SER A 44 -8.76 -15.10 23.89
N ASP A 45 -8.68 -14.24 24.91
CA ASP A 45 -8.20 -12.86 24.75
C ASP A 45 -6.83 -12.81 24.08
N ALA A 46 -5.92 -13.71 24.47
CA ALA A 46 -4.60 -13.82 23.87
C ALA A 46 -4.67 -14.07 22.35
N SER A 47 -5.58 -14.93 21.90
CA SER A 47 -5.79 -15.22 20.46
C SER A 47 -6.37 -14.02 19.71
N ARG A 48 -7.29 -13.28 20.31
CA ARG A 48 -7.89 -12.07 19.71
C ARG A 48 -6.83 -10.96 19.54
N TYR A 49 -6.06 -10.68 20.59
CA TYR A 49 -4.97 -9.70 20.51
C TYR A 49 -3.87 -10.12 19.55
N LEU A 50 -3.56 -11.42 19.46
CA LEU A 50 -2.62 -11.93 18.46
C LEU A 50 -3.13 -11.67 17.04
N ALA A 51 -4.41 -11.93 16.75
CA ALA A 51 -4.99 -11.67 15.43
C ALA A 51 -4.89 -10.18 15.04
N ILE A 52 -5.16 -9.28 15.99
CA ILE A 52 -5.00 -7.82 15.79
C ILE A 52 -3.54 -7.46 15.54
N ALA A 53 -2.61 -8.01 16.33
CA ALA A 53 -1.18 -7.73 16.19
C ALA A 53 -0.63 -8.22 14.84
N VAL A 54 -1.08 -9.39 14.35
CA VAL A 54 -0.72 -9.92 13.02
C VAL A 54 -1.25 -9.02 11.90
N ALA A 55 -2.52 -8.57 12.00
CA ALA A 55 -3.09 -7.63 11.04
C ALA A 55 -2.35 -6.28 11.05
N ALA A 56 -2.07 -5.73 12.25
CA ALA A 56 -1.36 -4.47 12.43
C ALA A 56 0.05 -4.51 11.85
N SER A 57 0.83 -5.54 12.19
CA SER A 57 2.22 -5.68 11.75
C SER A 57 2.32 -5.85 10.24
N THR A 58 1.47 -6.69 9.65
CA THR A 58 1.45 -6.91 8.20
C THR A 58 1.03 -5.64 7.45
N GLY A 59 0.00 -4.95 7.94
CA GLY A 59 -0.45 -3.68 7.36
C GLY A 59 0.60 -2.59 7.45
N LEU A 60 1.26 -2.43 8.61
CA LEU A 60 2.30 -1.43 8.81
C LEU A 60 3.49 -1.65 7.88
N LEU A 61 3.96 -2.89 7.75
CA LEU A 61 5.06 -3.22 6.83
C LEU A 61 4.72 -2.88 5.38
N ALA A 62 3.47 -3.11 4.96
CA ALA A 62 3.02 -2.75 3.62
C ALA A 62 2.96 -1.24 3.42
N VAL A 63 2.41 -0.47 4.37
CA VAL A 63 2.35 0.99 4.29
C VAL A 63 3.75 1.59 4.22
N VAL A 64 4.69 1.12 5.05
CA VAL A 64 6.09 1.58 5.03
C VAL A 64 6.74 1.31 3.67
N SER A 65 6.54 0.11 3.12
CA SER A 65 7.07 -0.27 1.81
C SER A 65 6.49 0.60 0.69
N GLN A 66 5.17 0.84 0.72
CA GLN A 66 4.52 1.71 -0.26
C GLN A 66 4.98 3.15 -0.16
N PHE A 67 5.15 3.68 1.06
CA PHE A 67 5.64 5.04 1.26
C PHE A 67 7.07 5.22 0.74
N ALA A 68 7.95 4.24 0.98
CA ALA A 68 9.29 4.24 0.41
C ALA A 68 9.27 4.27 -1.12
N VAL A 69 8.44 3.43 -1.74
CA VAL A 69 8.28 3.38 -3.20
C VAL A 69 7.68 4.67 -3.77
N ILE A 70 6.71 5.29 -3.09
CA ILE A 70 6.12 6.57 -3.51
C ILE A 70 7.19 7.67 -3.50
N ARG A 71 8.00 7.77 -2.45
CA ARG A 71 9.09 8.75 -2.35
C ARG A 71 10.13 8.56 -3.47
N GLU A 72 10.50 7.33 -3.76
CA GLU A 72 11.43 7.03 -4.86
C GLU A 72 10.79 7.32 -6.23
N ALA A 73 9.49 7.09 -6.37
CA ALA A 73 8.74 7.44 -7.57
C ALA A 73 8.67 8.97 -7.77
N GLU A 74 8.56 9.78 -6.72
CA GLU A 74 8.61 11.25 -6.83
C GLU A 74 9.95 11.76 -7.38
N ALA A 75 11.06 11.15 -6.95
CA ALA A 75 12.39 11.43 -7.48
C ALA A 75 12.49 11.03 -8.96
N LEU A 76 11.97 9.84 -9.30
CA LEU A 76 11.88 9.38 -10.70
C LEU A 76 11.06 10.34 -11.59
N LEU A 77 9.95 10.89 -11.08
CA LEU A 77 9.19 11.91 -11.82
C LEU A 77 10.01 13.17 -12.08
N HIS A 78 10.94 13.53 -11.19
CA HIS A 78 11.87 14.64 -11.44
C HIS A 78 12.79 14.36 -12.63
N ASP A 79 13.28 13.12 -12.74
CA ASP A 79 14.17 12.74 -13.82
C ASP A 79 13.42 12.65 -15.15
N LEU A 80 12.17 12.16 -15.14
CA LEU A 80 11.29 12.14 -16.31
C LEU A 80 10.96 13.54 -16.83
N ASP A 81 10.84 14.53 -15.96
CA ASP A 81 10.56 15.93 -16.34
C ASP A 81 11.73 16.60 -17.07
N ARG A 82 12.95 16.08 -16.89
CA ARG A 82 14.19 16.59 -17.52
C ARG A 82 14.53 15.91 -18.84
N VAL A 83 13.70 14.96 -19.31
CA VAL A 83 13.94 14.26 -20.57
C VAL A 83 13.64 15.19 -21.76
N GLU A 84 14.65 15.43 -22.59
CA GLU A 84 14.49 16.18 -23.84
C GLU A 84 13.71 15.36 -24.90
N ASN A 85 12.86 16.02 -25.68
CA ASN A 85 11.99 15.37 -26.68
C ASN A 85 11.09 14.25 -26.11
N ALA A 86 10.76 14.34 -24.82
CA ALA A 86 9.92 13.35 -24.12
C ALA A 86 8.60 13.05 -24.85
N SER A 87 8.24 11.76 -24.86
CA SER A 87 6.94 11.32 -25.34
C SER A 87 5.78 11.92 -24.54
N ALA A 88 4.57 11.89 -25.12
CA ALA A 88 3.36 12.32 -24.42
C ALA A 88 3.12 11.53 -23.12
N LEU A 89 3.49 10.24 -23.10
CA LEU A 89 3.40 9.39 -21.93
C LEU A 89 4.33 9.88 -20.81
N THR A 90 5.59 10.17 -21.13
CA THR A 90 6.58 10.68 -20.16
C THR A 90 6.13 12.00 -19.56
N LYS A 91 5.64 12.94 -20.37
CA LYS A 91 5.09 14.22 -19.88
C LYS A 91 3.89 14.02 -18.94
N LYS A 92 3.02 13.05 -19.25
CA LYS A 92 1.86 12.74 -18.40
C LYS A 92 2.28 12.11 -17.07
N ILE A 93 3.26 11.22 -17.08
CA ILE A 93 3.79 10.59 -15.86
C ILE A 93 4.52 11.62 -15.01
N ALA A 94 5.41 12.43 -15.59
CA ALA A 94 6.17 13.47 -14.88
C ALA A 94 5.26 14.48 -14.15
N SER A 95 4.17 14.91 -14.79
CA SER A 95 3.18 15.81 -14.18
C SER A 95 2.33 15.18 -13.07
N SER A 96 2.45 13.88 -12.81
CA SER A 96 1.61 13.17 -11.83
C SER A 96 2.09 13.31 -10.37
N ARG A 97 3.10 14.13 -10.09
CA ARG A 97 3.68 14.28 -8.73
C ARG A 97 2.65 14.63 -7.66
N SER A 98 1.74 15.56 -7.94
CA SER A 98 0.68 15.92 -6.97
C SER A 98 -0.27 14.76 -6.65
N PHE A 99 -0.40 13.77 -7.54
CA PHE A 99 -1.21 12.58 -7.29
C PHE A 99 -0.46 11.56 -6.42
N LEU A 100 0.88 11.54 -6.44
CA LEU A 100 1.68 10.66 -5.59
C LEU A 100 1.54 11.02 -4.11
N SER A 101 1.60 12.32 -3.79
CA SER A 101 1.38 12.79 -2.41
C SER A 101 -0.05 12.52 -1.93
N LEU A 102 -1.06 12.74 -2.80
CA LEU A 102 -2.45 12.39 -2.50
C LEU A 102 -2.62 10.89 -2.26
N THR A 103 -1.94 10.06 -3.06
CA THR A 103 -1.95 8.60 -2.92
C THR A 103 -1.35 8.18 -1.57
N ALA A 104 -0.23 8.78 -1.15
CA ALA A 104 0.38 8.49 0.14
C ALA A 104 -0.56 8.78 1.31
N ALA A 105 -1.22 9.95 1.30
CA ALA A 105 -2.21 10.30 2.32
C ALA A 105 -3.42 9.36 2.30
N GLY A 106 -3.91 9.01 1.10
CA GLY A 106 -5.03 8.08 0.91
C GLY A 106 -4.72 6.68 1.44
N VAL A 107 -3.52 6.15 1.20
CA VAL A 107 -3.07 4.86 1.72
C VAL A 107 -3.11 4.85 3.25
N ILE A 108 -2.53 5.85 3.92
CA ILE A 108 -2.52 5.92 5.38
C ILE A 108 -3.96 6.01 5.92
N GLY A 109 -4.77 6.90 5.35
CA GLY A 109 -6.17 7.08 5.78
C GLY A 109 -6.99 5.80 5.66
N LEU A 110 -6.92 5.12 4.51
CA LEU A 110 -7.62 3.85 4.29
C LEU A 110 -7.09 2.74 5.22
N SER A 111 -5.77 2.66 5.43
CA SER A 111 -5.19 1.68 6.34
C SER A 111 -5.68 1.84 7.78
N LEU A 112 -5.81 3.08 8.27
CA LEU A 112 -6.34 3.35 9.61
C LEU A 112 -7.82 2.96 9.73
N VAL A 113 -8.63 3.28 8.73
CA VAL A 113 -10.06 2.90 8.71
C VAL A 113 -10.21 1.38 8.72
N ILE A 114 -9.49 0.67 7.86
CA ILE A 114 -9.54 -0.80 7.79
C ILE A 114 -9.03 -1.42 9.10
N PHE A 115 -7.98 -0.87 9.68
CA PHE A 115 -7.46 -1.37 10.95
C PHE A 115 -8.48 -1.20 12.10
N ALA A 116 -9.18 -0.07 12.16
CA ALA A 116 -10.25 0.14 13.14
C ALA A 116 -11.39 -0.88 12.96
N LEU A 117 -11.77 -1.20 11.71
CA LEU A 117 -12.75 -2.24 11.42
C LEU A 117 -12.28 -3.64 11.83
N VAL A 118 -10.99 -3.95 11.66
CA VAL A 118 -10.41 -5.22 12.14
C VAL A 118 -10.50 -5.32 13.65
N VAL A 119 -10.09 -4.26 14.38
CA VAL A 119 -10.19 -4.23 15.85
C VAL A 119 -11.64 -4.43 16.29
N TRP A 120 -12.58 -3.74 15.67
CA TRP A 120 -14.00 -3.89 15.98
C TRP A 120 -14.48 -5.32 15.69
N SER A 121 -14.13 -5.90 14.54
CA SER A 121 -14.58 -7.25 14.15
C SER A 121 -13.99 -8.37 15.01
N VAL A 122 -12.83 -8.13 15.66
CA VAL A 122 -12.15 -9.14 16.49
C VAL A 122 -12.54 -9.03 17.97
N LEU A 123 -12.83 -7.82 18.46
CA LEU A 123 -13.14 -7.57 19.88
C LEU A 123 -14.63 -7.34 20.18
N GLY A 124 -15.41 -6.88 19.21
CA GLY A 124 -16.86 -6.65 19.32
C GLY A 124 -17.64 -7.93 19.12
#